data_AF-A0ABD6I5M8-F1
#
_entry.id   AF-A0ABD6I5M8-F1
#
_cell.length_a   1.000
_cell.length_b   1.000
_cell.length_c   1.000
_cell.angle_alpha   90.00
_cell.angle_beta   90.00
_cell.angle_gamma   90.00
#
_symmetry.space_group_name_H-M   'P 1'
#
loop_
_entity.id
_entity.type
_entity.pdbx_description
1 polymer ?
#
loop_
_entity_poly.entity_id
_entity_poly.type
_entity_poly.pdbx_seq_one_letter_code
_entity_poly.pdbx_strand_id
1 'polypeptide(L)'
;MWTAWKAASAELVEALEKAQQYAKERDEENQDLMLTVGRLRVEREGLEAIRTAAEKLVRCKGRYHSELNYRALAALFGVNTPDLPPLEHENVHYADAAEMEIAALRQRIAELEREQEHLRPVGVMSEQAFHRLENSECRFIALWPRPDIFLPRKRPEDGVIVYARIGAAAGIKWEGE
;
A
#
# COMPACT_ATOMS: atom_id res chain seq x y z
N MET A 1 -38.14 -76.96 42.62
CA MET A 1 -36.72 -76.74 42.30
C MET A 1 -36.49 -76.46 40.81
N TRP A 2 -36.89 -77.35 39.89
CA TRP A 2 -36.65 -77.15 38.44
C TRP A 2 -37.27 -75.88 37.83
N THR A 3 -38.50 -75.52 38.22
CA THR A 3 -39.19 -74.32 37.72
C THR A 3 -38.50 -73.02 38.12
N ALA A 4 -38.03 -72.93 39.37
CA ALA A 4 -37.29 -71.78 39.87
C ALA A 4 -35.94 -71.61 39.15
N TRP A 5 -35.24 -72.71 38.89
CA TRP A 5 -34.00 -72.67 38.11
C TRP A 5 -34.22 -72.22 36.67
N LYS A 6 -35.31 -72.70 36.04
CA LYS A 6 -35.70 -72.28 34.68
C LYS A 6 -36.06 -70.80 34.60
N ALA A 7 -36.76 -70.28 35.61
CA ALA A 7 -37.10 -68.86 35.69
C ALA A 7 -35.85 -67.98 35.88
N ALA A 8 -34.97 -68.33 36.82
CA ALA A 8 -33.72 -67.60 37.04
C ALA A 8 -32.80 -67.64 35.80
N SER A 9 -32.78 -68.77 35.09
CA SER A 9 -32.05 -68.86 33.81
C SER A 9 -32.65 -67.97 32.72
N ALA A 10 -33.97 -67.84 32.66
CA ALA A 10 -34.63 -66.97 31.69
C ALA A 10 -34.35 -65.48 31.98
N GLU A 11 -34.38 -65.08 33.26
CA GLU A 11 -34.02 -63.72 33.69
C GLU A 11 -32.57 -63.37 33.35
N LEU A 12 -31.63 -64.31 33.52
CA LEU A 12 -30.23 -64.09 33.16
C LEU A 12 -30.03 -63.91 31.64
N VAL A 13 -30.77 -64.66 30.82
CA VAL A 13 -30.73 -64.49 29.36
C VAL A 13 -31.31 -63.13 28.97
N GLU A 14 -32.47 -62.74 29.52
CA GLU A 14 -33.08 -61.44 29.25
C GLU A 14 -32.18 -60.27 29.67
N ALA A 15 -31.51 -60.39 30.83
CA ALA A 15 -30.54 -59.40 31.29
C ALA A 15 -29.31 -59.32 30.37
N LEU A 16 -28.84 -60.46 29.86
CA LEU A 16 -27.71 -60.49 28.92
C LEU A 16 -28.08 -59.86 27.57
N GLU A 17 -29.26 -60.17 27.04
CA GLU A 17 -29.77 -59.59 25.79
C GLU A 17 -29.92 -58.06 25.91
N LYS A 18 -30.47 -57.57 27.03
CA LYS A 18 -30.54 -56.12 27.31
C LYS A 18 -29.16 -55.47 27.40
N ALA A 19 -28.20 -56.12 28.05
CA ALA A 19 -26.83 -55.61 28.15
C ALA A 19 -26.14 -55.56 26.78
N GLN A 20 -26.35 -56.56 25.92
CA GLN A 20 -25.83 -56.58 24.55
C GLN A 20 -26.46 -55.48 23.68
N GLN A 21 -27.78 -55.29 23.79
CA GLN A 21 -28.48 -54.23 23.06
C GLN A 21 -27.99 -52.84 23.50
N TYR A 22 -27.84 -52.61 24.81
CA TYR A 22 -27.27 -51.38 25.34
C TYR A 22 -25.84 -51.12 24.84
N ALA A 23 -25.00 -52.15 24.79
CA ALA A 23 -23.63 -52.02 24.26
C ALA A 23 -23.65 -51.58 22.79
N LYS A 24 -24.53 -52.18 21.99
CA LYS A 24 -24.69 -51.84 20.57
C LYS A 24 -25.14 -50.38 20.38
N GLU A 25 -26.13 -49.94 21.14
CA GLU A 25 -26.62 -48.55 21.09
C GLU A 25 -25.53 -47.55 21.48
N ARG A 26 -24.72 -47.87 22.50
CA ARG A 26 -23.58 -47.04 22.90
C ARG A 26 -22.49 -46.99 21.83
N ASP A 27 -22.23 -48.09 21.13
CA ASP A 27 -21.28 -48.13 20.03
C ASP A 27 -21.75 -47.29 18.84
N GLU A 28 -23.04 -47.37 18.49
CA GLU A 28 -23.65 -46.54 17.44
C GLU A 28 -23.60 -45.04 17.80
N GLU A 29 -23.93 -44.69 19.06
CA GLU A 29 -23.82 -43.32 19.56
C GLU A 29 -22.36 -42.82 19.55
N ASN A 30 -21.40 -43.67 19.95
CA ASN A 30 -19.98 -43.30 19.94
C ASN A 30 -19.47 -43.06 18.51
N GLN A 31 -19.96 -43.83 17.53
CA GLN A 31 -19.62 -43.62 16.12
C GLN A 31 -20.17 -42.28 15.61
N ASP A 32 -21.42 -41.96 15.93
CA ASP A 32 -22.02 -40.67 15.54
C ASP A 32 -21.30 -39.48 16.17
N LEU A 33 -20.96 -39.58 17.46
CA LEU A 33 -20.15 -38.59 18.16
C LEU A 33 -18.78 -38.41 17.51
N MET A 34 -18.12 -39.50 17.10
CA MET A 34 -16.82 -39.43 16.42
C MET A 34 -16.91 -38.67 15.10
N LEU A 35 -17.96 -38.90 14.30
CA LEU A 35 -18.19 -38.19 13.05
C LEU A 35 -18.46 -36.70 13.27
N THR A 36 -19.27 -36.38 14.28
CA THR A 36 -19.59 -34.99 14.66
C THR A 36 -18.35 -34.25 15.14
N VAL A 37 -17.55 -34.87 16.01
CA VAL A 37 -16.27 -34.30 16.48
C VAL A 37 -15.31 -34.10 15.31
N GLY A 38 -15.25 -35.04 14.36
CA GLY A 38 -14.46 -34.90 13.15
C GLY A 38 -14.86 -33.67 12.32
N ARG A 39 -16.16 -33.48 12.09
CA ARG A 39 -16.70 -32.31 11.37
C ARG A 39 -16.34 -30.99 12.07
N LEU A 40 -16.57 -30.91 13.38
CA LEU A 40 -16.27 -29.71 14.18
C LEU A 40 -14.79 -29.37 14.20
N ARG A 41 -13.88 -30.37 14.16
CA ARG A 41 -12.44 -30.12 14.06
C ARG A 41 -12.07 -29.42 12.76
N VAL A 42 -12.59 -29.90 11.62
CA VAL A 42 -12.33 -29.30 10.31
C VAL A 42 -12.86 -27.87 10.25
N GLU A 43 -14.06 -27.63 10.79
CA GLU A 43 -14.65 -26.28 10.85
C GLU A 43 -13.80 -25.33 11.72
N ARG A 44 -13.34 -25.80 12.88
CA ARG A 44 -12.45 -25.04 13.77
C ARG A 44 -11.14 -24.67 13.09
N GLU A 45 -10.51 -25.60 12.37
CA GLU A 45 -9.28 -25.34 11.62
C GLU A 45 -9.49 -24.25 10.56
N GLY A 46 -10.62 -24.26 9.86
CA GLY A 46 -10.99 -23.19 8.92
C GLY A 46 -11.14 -21.82 9.59
N LEU A 47 -11.80 -21.76 10.74
CA LEU A 47 -11.96 -20.52 11.51
C LEU A 47 -10.64 -19.99 12.08
N GLU A 48 -9.73 -20.87 12.51
CA GLU A 48 -8.39 -20.50 12.99
C GLU A 48 -7.54 -19.87 11.87
N ALA A 49 -7.66 -20.37 10.63
CA ALA A 49 -6.99 -19.78 9.47
C ALA A 49 -7.50 -18.36 9.18
N ILE A 50 -8.82 -18.16 9.22
CA ILE A 50 -9.45 -16.84 9.04
C ILE A 50 -9.01 -15.88 10.14
N ARG A 51 -9.04 -16.32 11.40
CA ARG A 51 -8.57 -15.53 12.55
C ARG A 51 -7.11 -15.10 12.36
N THR A 52 -6.24 -16.02 11.97
CA THR A 52 -4.82 -15.73 11.75
C THR A 52 -4.62 -14.72 10.62
N ALA A 53 -5.37 -14.85 9.53
CA ALA A 53 -5.34 -13.89 8.42
C ALA A 53 -5.81 -12.49 8.86
N ALA A 54 -6.87 -12.41 9.65
CA ALA A 54 -7.37 -11.16 10.22
C ALA A 54 -6.35 -10.52 11.17
N GLU A 55 -5.71 -11.30 12.04
CA GLU A 55 -4.65 -10.83 12.94
C GLU A 55 -3.45 -10.26 12.17
N LYS A 56 -3.02 -10.90 11.08
CA LYS A 56 -1.96 -10.39 10.22
C LYS A 56 -2.36 -9.09 9.54
N LEU A 57 -3.58 -9.00 9.02
CA LEU A 57 -4.09 -7.81 8.35
C LEU A 57 -4.14 -6.60 9.29
N VAL A 58 -4.55 -6.83 10.54
CA VAL A 58 -4.55 -5.80 11.59
C VAL A 58 -3.12 -5.39 11.93
N ARG A 59 -2.15 -6.31 12.02
CA ARG A 59 -0.76 -5.98 12.40
C ARG A 59 0.08 -5.32 11.29
N CYS A 60 -0.27 -5.47 10.01
CA CYS A 60 0.56 -4.98 8.89
C CYS A 60 0.36 -3.49 8.53
N LYS A 61 -0.53 -2.77 9.22
CA LYS A 61 -0.69 -1.31 9.08
C LYS A 61 -0.44 -0.70 10.46
N GLY A 62 0.39 0.34 10.57
CA GLY A 62 0.86 0.90 11.85
C GLY A 62 -0.26 1.18 12.88
N ARG A 63 0.12 1.44 14.15
CA ARG A 63 -0.77 1.39 15.33
C ARG A 63 -2.15 2.07 15.14
N TYR A 64 -2.19 3.20 14.45
CA TYR A 64 -3.42 3.93 14.09
C TYR A 64 -4.39 3.13 13.18
N HIS A 65 -3.87 2.48 12.14
CA HIS A 65 -4.68 1.73 11.18
C HIS A 65 -5.07 0.35 11.72
N SER A 66 -4.20 -0.27 12.53
CA SER A 66 -4.53 -1.52 13.21
C SER A 66 -5.72 -1.36 14.15
N GLU A 67 -5.80 -0.24 14.87
CA GLU A 67 -6.87 0.02 15.82
C GLU A 67 -8.20 0.39 15.12
N LEU A 68 -8.15 1.20 14.06
CA LEU A 68 -9.32 1.48 13.22
C LEU A 68 -9.87 0.22 12.55
N ASN A 69 -8.99 -0.63 12.02
CA ASN A 69 -9.39 -1.91 11.44
C ASN A 69 -10.01 -2.83 12.50
N TYR A 70 -9.43 -2.90 13.71
CA TYR A 70 -9.97 -3.69 14.81
C TYR A 70 -11.38 -3.22 15.22
N ARG A 71 -11.58 -1.90 15.37
CA ARG A 71 -12.90 -1.32 15.67
C ARG A 71 -13.92 -1.58 14.55
N ALA A 72 -13.50 -1.46 13.29
CA ALA A 72 -14.37 -1.74 12.13
C ALA A 72 -14.76 -3.23 12.05
N LEU A 73 -13.80 -4.14 12.29
CA LEU A 73 -14.06 -5.57 12.38
C LEU A 73 -15.00 -5.89 13.53
N ALA A 74 -14.72 -5.39 14.73
CA ALA A 74 -15.56 -5.61 15.90
C ALA A 74 -16.99 -5.10 15.70
N ALA A 75 -17.16 -3.93 15.07
CA ALA A 75 -18.47 -3.41 14.69
C ALA A 75 -19.19 -4.32 13.66
N LEU A 76 -18.48 -4.81 12.64
CA LEU A 76 -19.04 -5.70 11.62
C LEU A 76 -19.50 -7.05 12.19
N PHE A 77 -18.76 -7.57 13.18
CA PHE A 77 -19.10 -8.82 13.86
C PHE A 77 -19.96 -8.62 15.12
N GLY A 78 -20.37 -7.39 15.44
CA GLY A 78 -21.20 -7.08 16.61
C GLY A 78 -20.54 -7.39 17.96
N VAL A 79 -19.20 -7.39 18.02
CA VAL A 79 -18.42 -7.71 19.23
C VAL A 79 -18.01 -6.40 19.93
N ASN A 80 -18.15 -6.34 21.25
CA ASN A 80 -17.69 -5.18 22.03
C ASN A 80 -16.15 -5.12 22.06
N THR A 81 -15.58 -3.99 21.65
CA THR A 81 -14.15 -3.72 21.83
C THR A 81 -13.89 -3.25 23.25
N PRO A 82 -12.87 -3.77 23.96
CA PRO A 82 -12.44 -3.17 25.23
C PRO A 82 -12.00 -1.72 25.00
N ASP A 83 -12.20 -0.87 26.01
CA ASP A 83 -11.78 0.53 25.95
C ASP A 83 -10.25 0.60 25.80
N LEU A 84 -9.81 0.99 24.61
CA LEU A 84 -8.40 1.18 24.30
C LEU A 84 -7.97 2.57 24.77
N PRO A 85 -6.76 2.72 25.35
CA PRO A 85 -6.25 4.03 25.71
C PRO A 85 -6.25 4.96 24.47
N PRO A 86 -6.47 6.28 24.65
CA PRO A 86 -6.51 7.23 23.55
C PRO A 86 -5.25 7.12 22.69
N LEU A 87 -5.44 7.14 21.37
CA LEU A 87 -4.34 7.16 20.41
C LEU A 87 -3.51 8.44 20.62
N GLU A 88 -2.39 8.34 21.34
CA GLU A 88 -1.30 9.29 21.17
C GLU A 88 -0.83 9.14 19.72
N HIS A 89 -0.94 10.22 18.94
CA HIS A 89 -0.64 10.18 17.52
C HIS A 89 0.86 9.88 17.35
N GLU A 90 1.22 8.62 17.10
CA GLU A 90 2.59 8.23 16.69
C GLU A 90 2.97 8.81 15.31
N ASN A 91 2.05 9.54 14.67
CA ASN A 91 2.31 10.38 13.49
C ASN A 91 3.19 11.61 13.80
N VAL A 92 3.37 12.00 15.07
CA VAL A 92 4.22 13.16 15.40
C VAL A 92 5.67 12.91 15.00
N HIS A 93 6.16 11.66 15.05
CA HIS A 93 7.56 11.36 14.69
C HIS A 93 7.85 11.39 13.18
N TYR A 94 6.84 11.23 12.31
CA TYR A 94 7.01 11.37 10.85
C TYR A 94 6.55 12.73 10.34
N ALA A 95 5.64 13.42 11.05
CA ALA A 95 5.22 14.77 10.73
C ALA A 95 6.42 15.73 10.80
N ASP A 96 7.21 15.69 11.88
CA ASP A 96 8.35 16.60 12.06
C ASP A 96 9.42 16.40 10.96
N ALA A 97 9.74 15.14 10.63
CA ALA A 97 10.72 14.83 9.59
C ALA A 97 10.23 15.24 8.18
N ALA A 98 8.96 14.96 7.85
CA ALA A 98 8.37 15.33 6.57
C ALA A 98 8.21 16.86 6.45
N GLU A 99 7.87 17.55 7.54
CA GLU A 99 7.78 19.01 7.57
C GLU A 99 9.15 19.67 7.36
N MET A 100 10.22 19.12 7.96
CA MET A 100 11.58 19.57 7.71
C MET A 100 12.00 19.36 6.24
N GLU A 101 11.68 18.22 5.65
CA GLU A 101 12.00 17.93 4.24
C GLU A 101 11.21 18.85 3.28
N ILE A 102 9.92 19.08 3.55
CA ILE A 102 9.09 20.02 2.81
C ILE A 102 9.65 21.45 2.91
N ALA A 103 10.09 21.87 4.10
CA ALA A 103 10.68 23.18 4.31
C ALA A 103 12.00 23.35 3.52
N ALA A 104 12.87 22.34 3.54
CA ALA A 104 14.13 22.33 2.80
C ALA A 104 13.90 22.38 1.28
N LEU A 105 12.96 21.59 0.76
CA LEU A 105 12.60 21.59 -0.66
C LEU A 105 12.02 22.93 -1.11
N ARG A 106 11.16 23.55 -0.28
CA ARG A 106 10.61 24.89 -0.56
C ARG A 106 11.71 25.96 -0.61
N GLN A 107 12.68 25.91 0.29
CA GLN A 107 13.83 26.81 0.24
C GLN A 107 14.64 26.63 -1.03
N ARG A 108 14.90 25.38 -1.44
CA ARG A 108 15.65 25.09 -2.67
C ARG A 108 14.91 25.55 -3.92
N ILE A 109 13.59 25.41 -3.98
CA ILE A 109 12.78 25.94 -5.08
C ILE A 109 12.88 27.47 -5.15
N ALA A 110 12.73 28.16 -4.02
CA ALA A 110 12.82 29.62 -3.98
C ALA A 110 14.22 30.13 -4.38
N GLU A 111 15.28 29.41 -4.03
CA GLU A 111 16.64 29.70 -4.48
C GLU A 111 16.78 29.54 -6.00
N LEU A 112 16.30 28.42 -6.55
CA LEU A 112 16.32 28.15 -8.00
C LEU A 112 15.47 29.16 -8.78
N GLU A 113 14.34 29.61 -8.24
CA GLU A 113 13.50 30.65 -8.85
C GLU A 113 14.22 32.01 -8.91
N ARG A 114 14.99 32.37 -7.88
CA ARG A 114 15.83 33.58 -7.88
C ARG A 114 17.01 33.47 -8.85
N GLU A 115 17.65 32.31 -8.91
CA GLU A 115 18.70 32.07 -9.90
C GLU A 115 18.13 32.20 -11.32
N GLN A 116 16.92 31.67 -11.56
CA GLN A 116 16.22 31.77 -12.84
C GLN A 116 15.90 33.23 -13.22
N GLU A 117 15.55 34.10 -12.27
CA GLU A 117 15.28 35.52 -12.54
C GLU A 117 16.47 36.26 -13.18
N HIS A 118 17.70 35.82 -12.89
CA HIS A 118 18.93 36.39 -13.44
C HIS A 118 19.34 35.76 -14.77
N LEU A 119 18.70 34.66 -15.18
CA LEU A 119 18.96 34.01 -16.46
C LEU A 119 18.24 34.77 -17.58
N ARG A 120 18.97 35.13 -18.63
CA ARG A 120 18.35 35.72 -19.82
C ARG A 120 17.48 34.66 -20.52
N PRO A 121 16.25 34.99 -20.93
CA PRO A 121 15.42 34.07 -21.69
C PRO A 121 16.11 33.78 -23.03
N VAL A 122 16.49 32.52 -23.25
CA VAL A 122 17.07 32.08 -24.51
C VAL A 122 15.97 31.49 -25.37
N GLY A 123 15.84 31.99 -26.60
CA GLY A 123 14.85 31.48 -27.54
C GLY A 123 15.28 30.13 -28.09
N VAL A 124 14.32 29.22 -28.26
CA VAL A 124 14.51 27.96 -28.97
C VAL A 124 13.85 28.09 -30.34
N MET A 125 14.59 27.83 -31.41
CA MET A 125 14.03 27.75 -32.77
C MET A 125 14.52 26.50 -33.49
N SER A 126 13.80 26.10 -34.55
CA SER A 126 14.26 25.01 -35.42
C SER A 126 15.41 25.47 -36.32
N GLU A 127 16.29 24.54 -36.68
CA GLU A 127 17.42 24.76 -37.60
C GLU A 127 16.98 25.37 -38.95
N GLN A 128 15.85 24.93 -39.50
CA GLN A 128 15.28 25.52 -40.71
C GLN A 128 14.86 26.99 -40.52
N ALA A 129 14.38 27.38 -39.33
CA ALA A 129 14.03 28.77 -39.04
C ALA A 129 15.29 29.66 -38.93
N PHE A 130 16.40 29.11 -38.45
CA PHE A 130 17.68 29.81 -38.38
C PHE A 130 18.24 30.12 -39.76
N HIS A 131 18.29 29.14 -40.68
CA HIS A 131 18.78 29.38 -42.04
C HIS A 131 17.95 30.42 -42.82
N ARG A 132 16.66 30.59 -42.49
CA ARG A 132 15.85 31.69 -43.04
C ARG A 132 16.29 33.07 -42.54
N LEU A 133 16.80 33.15 -41.31
CA LEU A 133 17.22 34.39 -40.66
C LEU A 133 18.67 34.78 -40.99
N GLU A 134 19.51 33.83 -41.39
CA GLU A 134 20.88 34.09 -41.86
C GLU A 134 20.92 35.03 -43.08
N ASN A 135 19.81 35.07 -43.85
CA ASN A 135 19.59 36.00 -44.96
C ASN A 135 19.00 37.37 -44.52
N SER A 136 18.92 37.66 -43.21
CA SER A 136 18.38 38.91 -42.64
C SER A 136 19.44 39.64 -41.81
N GLU A 137 19.32 40.96 -41.64
CA GLU A 137 20.31 41.82 -40.94
C GLU A 137 20.41 41.62 -39.41
N CYS A 138 19.95 40.49 -38.87
CA CYS A 138 19.99 40.23 -37.43
C CYS A 138 21.26 39.48 -37.00
N ARG A 139 21.95 39.98 -35.96
CA ARG A 139 23.09 39.30 -35.32
C ARG A 139 22.60 38.37 -34.20
N PHE A 140 22.66 37.06 -34.42
CA PHE A 140 22.34 36.03 -33.42
C PHE A 140 23.59 35.21 -33.08
N ILE A 141 23.67 34.72 -31.85
CA ILE A 141 24.64 33.68 -31.47
C ILE A 141 23.87 32.37 -31.39
N ALA A 142 24.23 31.39 -32.23
CA ALA A 142 23.69 30.04 -32.17
C ALA A 142 24.50 29.21 -31.17
N LEU A 143 23.81 28.59 -30.21
CA LEU A 143 24.37 27.63 -29.27
C LEU A 143 23.70 26.27 -29.50
N TRP A 144 24.50 25.22 -29.62
CA TRP A 144 24.00 23.85 -29.71
C TRP A 144 23.81 23.30 -28.28
N PRO A 145 22.60 22.81 -27.92
CA PRO A 145 22.43 22.15 -26.63
C PRO A 145 23.31 20.89 -26.57
N ARG A 146 23.90 20.63 -25.41
CA ARG A 146 24.58 19.35 -25.16
C ARG A 146 23.57 18.20 -25.23
N PRO A 147 23.98 16.97 -25.61
CA PRO A 147 23.08 15.82 -25.79
C PRO A 147 22.11 15.55 -24.63
N ASP A 148 22.49 15.89 -23.40
CA ASP A 148 21.73 15.60 -22.17
C ASP A 148 20.78 16.75 -21.73
N ILE A 149 20.65 17.83 -22.52
CA ILE A 149 19.75 18.95 -22.18
C ILE A 149 18.38 18.69 -22.80
N PHE A 150 17.41 18.34 -21.96
CA PHE A 150 16.02 18.21 -22.36
C PHE A 150 15.36 19.59 -22.49
N LEU A 151 15.09 19.99 -23.73
CA LEU A 151 14.27 21.15 -24.03
C LEU A 151 12.87 20.66 -24.45
N PRO A 152 11.78 21.15 -23.86
CA PRO A 152 10.43 20.80 -24.28
C PRO A 152 10.18 21.25 -25.73
N ARG A 153 9.78 20.32 -26.62
CA ARG A 153 9.66 20.54 -28.07
C ARG A 153 8.25 20.25 -28.58
N LYS A 154 7.81 21.00 -29.58
CA LYS A 154 6.62 20.66 -30.39
C LYS A 154 6.91 19.62 -31.48
N ARG A 155 8.17 19.49 -31.92
CA ARG A 155 8.63 18.52 -32.93
C ARG A 155 9.96 17.91 -32.47
N PRO A 156 10.04 16.59 -32.24
CA PRO A 156 11.23 15.95 -31.66
C PRO A 156 12.44 15.92 -32.60
N GLU A 157 12.18 15.77 -33.91
CA GLU A 157 13.18 15.47 -34.95
C GLU A 157 13.88 16.70 -35.56
N ASP A 158 13.44 17.91 -35.25
CA ASP A 158 14.08 19.14 -35.75
C ASP A 158 15.30 19.51 -34.89
N GLY A 159 16.42 19.85 -35.54
CA GLY A 159 17.60 20.42 -34.87
C GLY A 159 17.24 21.69 -34.10
N VAL A 160 17.71 21.79 -32.85
CA VAL A 160 17.41 22.91 -31.94
C VAL A 160 18.59 23.87 -31.89
N ILE A 161 18.33 25.13 -32.25
CA ILE A 161 19.29 26.22 -32.06
C ILE A 161 18.80 27.12 -30.93
N VAL A 162 19.65 27.27 -29.92
CA VAL A 162 19.46 28.16 -28.78
C VAL A 162 20.10 29.49 -29.14
N TYR A 163 19.32 30.58 -29.18
CA TYR A 163 19.82 31.88 -29.61
C TYR A 163 19.52 33.01 -28.62
N ALA A 164 20.48 33.92 -28.47
CA ALA A 164 20.29 35.20 -27.81
C ALA A 164 20.14 36.30 -28.86
N ARG A 165 19.08 37.11 -28.77
CA ARG A 165 18.94 38.33 -29.57
C ARG A 165 19.84 39.41 -28.98
N ILE A 166 20.88 39.80 -29.69
CA ILE A 166 21.69 40.97 -29.31
C ILE A 166 20.92 42.20 -29.79
N GLY A 167 20.11 42.80 -28.91
CA GLY A 167 19.60 44.15 -29.15
C GLY A 167 20.78 45.11 -29.33
N ALA A 168 20.67 46.11 -30.20
CA ALA A 168 21.65 47.18 -30.31
C ALA A 168 21.91 47.73 -28.90
N ALA A 169 23.09 47.44 -28.37
CA ALA A 169 23.42 47.75 -26.99
C ALA A 169 23.34 49.27 -26.80
N ALA A 170 22.41 49.71 -25.95
CA ALA A 170 22.60 50.96 -25.25
C ALA A 170 23.93 50.84 -24.48
N GLY A 171 24.93 51.59 -24.96
CA GLY A 171 26.23 51.87 -24.36
C GLY A 171 26.74 50.93 -23.26
N ILE A 172 27.43 49.85 -23.65
CA ILE A 172 28.46 49.27 -22.77
C ILE A 172 29.79 49.88 -23.24
N LYS A 173 30.23 50.92 -22.52
CA LYS A 173 31.61 51.41 -22.61
C LYS A 173 32.50 50.32 -22.01
N TRP A 174 33.36 49.73 -22.83
CA TRP A 174 34.49 48.96 -22.35
C TRP A 174 35.58 49.95 -21.95
N GLU A 175 35.84 50.08 -20.65
CA GLU A 175 37.11 50.62 -20.18
C GLU A 175 38.15 49.50 -20.32
N GLY A 176 39.19 49.78 -21.11
CA GLY A 176 40.32 48.88 -21.30
C GLY A 176 41.36 49.10 -20.21
N GLU A 177 41.96 48.00 -19.77
CA GLU A 177 43.33 47.94 -19.26
C GLU A 177 44.21 47.20 -20.28
#